data_AF-A0A2V2PJW5-F1
#
_entry.id   AF-A0A2V2PJW5-F1
#
_cell.length_a   1.000
_cell.length_b   1.000
_cell.length_c   1.000
_cell.angle_alpha   90.00
_cell.angle_beta   90.00
_cell.angle_gamma   90.00
#
_symmetry.space_group_name_H-M   'P 1'
#
loop_
_entity.id
_entity.type
_entity.pdbx_description
1 polymer ?
#
loop_
_entity_poly.entity_id
_entity_poly.type
_entity_poly.pdbx_seq_one_letter_code
_entity_poly.pdbx_strand_id
1 'polypeptide(L)'
;MAAASSTSNSEALRRTAVDAALAALGLDDKARLLAGQDLWSLPALPAIGLRSLVMSDGPIGVRGVRWTAADPSVALPSPTA
;
A
#
# COMPACT_ATOMS: atom_id res chain seq x y z
N MET A 1 7.93 25.92 15.91
CA MET A 1 9.15 25.64 15.12
C MET A 1 9.73 24.23 15.31
N ALA A 2 9.69 23.63 16.52
CA ALA A 2 10.29 22.28 16.75
C ALA A 2 9.59 21.13 15.98
N ALA A 3 8.26 21.16 15.83
CA ALA A 3 7.50 20.08 15.15
C ALA A 3 7.74 20.00 13.62
N ALA A 4 8.13 21.10 12.97
CA ALA A 4 8.44 21.09 11.54
C ALA A 4 9.77 20.37 11.25
N SER A 5 10.74 20.51 12.17
CA SER A 5 12.07 19.88 12.07
C SER A 5 12.04 18.36 12.31
N SER A 6 11.15 17.88 13.19
CA SER A 6 10.97 16.44 13.42
C SER A 6 10.31 15.74 12.23
N THR A 7 9.33 16.38 11.58
CA THR A 7 8.66 15.81 10.40
C THR A 7 9.62 15.73 9.21
N SER A 8 10.47 16.74 8.99
CA SER A 8 11.47 16.70 7.93
C SER A 8 12.52 15.61 8.14
N ASN A 9 12.91 15.34 9.39
CA ASN A 9 13.86 14.27 9.69
C ASN A 9 13.26 12.88 9.42
N SER A 10 12.00 12.66 9.83
CA SER A 10 11.29 11.41 9.54
C SER A 10 11.10 11.17 8.04
N GLU A 11 10.85 12.23 7.26
CA GLU A 11 10.77 12.15 5.80
C GLU A 11 12.12 11.75 5.18
N ALA A 12 13.21 12.37 5.64
CA ALA A 12 14.55 12.05 5.17
C ALA A 12 14.92 10.58 5.48
N LEU A 13 14.66 10.13 6.70
CA LEU A 13 14.89 8.74 7.11
C LEU A 13 14.09 7.75 6.26
N ARG A 14 12.82 8.05 6.01
CA ARG A 14 11.97 7.19 5.16
C ARG A 14 12.51 7.12 3.74
N ARG A 15 12.88 8.26 3.15
CA ARG A 15 13.44 8.30 1.79
C ARG A 15 14.73 7.48 1.71
N THR A 16 15.65 7.65 2.67
CA THR A 16 16.89 6.85 2.73
C THR A 16 16.60 5.35 2.84
N ALA A 17 15.62 4.94 3.64
CA ALA A 17 15.23 3.54 3.75
C ALA A 17 14.65 2.98 2.45
N VAL A 18 13.81 3.77 1.76
CA VAL A 18 13.24 3.40 0.45
C VAL A 18 14.32 3.29 -0.61
N ASP A 19 15.24 4.25 -0.68
CA ASP A 19 16.35 4.24 -1.65
C ASP A 19 17.25 3.02 -1.45
N ALA A 20 17.58 2.68 -0.19
CA ALA A 20 18.36 1.50 0.14
C ALA A 20 17.63 0.19 -0.25
N ALA A 21 16.32 0.10 0.00
CA ALA A 21 15.52 -1.05 -0.39
C ALA A 21 15.47 -1.21 -1.92
N LEU A 22 15.22 -0.13 -2.67
CA LEU A 22 15.19 -0.16 -4.13
C LEU A 22 16.56 -0.49 -4.73
N ALA A 23 17.66 -0.07 -4.10
CA ALA A 23 19.01 -0.42 -4.53
C ALA A 23 19.30 -1.92 -4.40
N ALA A 24 18.68 -2.61 -3.43
CA ALA A 24 18.85 -4.05 -3.22
C ALA A 24 18.05 -4.93 -4.20
N LEU A 25 17.11 -4.36 -4.97
CA LEU A 25 16.28 -5.12 -5.91
C LEU A 25 16.88 -5.23 -7.32
N GLY A 26 16.75 -6.42 -7.90
CA GLY A 26 16.95 -6.65 -9.33
C GLY A 26 15.86 -6.00 -10.20
N LEU A 27 16.06 -5.98 -11.52
CA LEU A 27 15.13 -5.35 -12.46
C LEU A 27 13.75 -6.03 -12.44
N ASP A 28 13.70 -7.36 -12.39
CA ASP A 28 12.44 -8.11 -12.39
C ASP A 28 11.59 -7.79 -11.15
N ASP A 29 12.20 -7.71 -9.97
CA ASP A 29 11.48 -7.34 -8.74
C ASP A 29 11.05 -5.87 -8.75
N LYS A 30 11.84 -4.97 -9.34
CA LYS A 30 11.41 -3.58 -9.56
C LYS A 30 10.22 -3.49 -10.49
N ALA A 31 10.22 -4.26 -11.59
CA ALA A 31 9.11 -4.29 -12.53
C ALA A 31 7.83 -4.81 -11.87
N ARG A 32 7.93 -5.81 -10.99
CA ARG A 32 6.81 -6.36 -10.21
C ARG A 32 6.13 -5.33 -9.29
N LEU A 33 6.85 -4.33 -8.79
CA LEU A 33 6.26 -3.25 -7.98
C LEU A 33 5.28 -2.36 -8.74
N LEU A 34 5.30 -2.40 -10.07
CA LEU A 34 4.49 -1.54 -10.93
C LEU A 34 3.13 -2.17 -11.31
N ALA A 35 2.85 -3.39 -10.86
CA ALA A 35 1.62 -4.11 -11.20
C ALA A 35 1.06 -4.90 -10.02
N GLY A 36 -0.26 -5.13 -10.04
CA GLY A 36 -0.89 -6.07 -9.13
C GLY A 36 -0.43 -7.50 -9.40
N GLN A 37 -0.30 -8.30 -8.35
CA GLN A 37 -0.17 -9.76 -8.47
C GLN A 37 -1.52 -10.39 -8.87
N ASP A 38 -2.62 -9.74 -8.49
CA ASP A 38 -3.99 -10.06 -8.89
C ASP A 38 -4.84 -8.77 -8.89
N LEU A 39 -6.17 -8.92 -9.01
CA LEU A 39 -7.12 -7.80 -9.05
C LEU A 39 -7.11 -6.91 -7.79
N TRP A 40 -6.61 -7.41 -6.66
CA TRP A 40 -6.77 -6.77 -5.35
C TRP A 40 -5.47 -6.60 -4.59
N SER A 41 -4.32 -7.02 -5.11
CA SER A 41 -3.12 -7.03 -4.29
C SER A 41 -1.82 -6.83 -5.05
N LEU A 42 -0.82 -6.33 -4.33
CA LEU A 42 0.57 -6.21 -4.77
C LEU A 42 1.40 -7.40 -4.30
N PRO A 43 2.45 -7.80 -5.06
CA PRO A 43 3.32 -8.89 -4.67
C PRO A 43 4.07 -8.61 -3.37
N ALA A 44 4.34 -9.67 -2.60
CA ALA A 44 5.31 -9.60 -1.51
C ALA A 44 6.74 -9.56 -2.07
N LEU A 45 7.61 -8.76 -1.44
CA LEU A 45 9.05 -8.76 -1.71
C LEU A 45 9.81 -8.91 -0.36
N PRO A 46 9.89 -10.13 0.19
CA PRO A 46 10.53 -10.36 1.49
C PRO A 46 12.00 -9.96 1.55
N ALA A 47 12.70 -9.97 0.41
CA ALA A 47 14.09 -9.53 0.27
C ALA A 47 14.32 -8.08 0.75
N ILE A 48 13.28 -7.23 0.65
CA ILE A 48 13.29 -5.85 1.15
C ILE A 48 12.28 -5.63 2.29
N GLY A 49 11.82 -6.72 2.92
CA GLY A 49 10.90 -6.67 4.06
C GLY A 49 9.44 -6.34 3.72
N LEU A 50 9.06 -6.30 2.44
CA LEU A 50 7.68 -6.04 2.04
C LEU A 50 6.84 -7.32 2.08
N ARG A 51 5.73 -7.26 2.80
CA ARG A 51 4.62 -8.23 2.67
C ARG A 51 3.72 -7.82 1.50
N SER A 52 2.88 -8.75 1.06
CA SER A 52 1.83 -8.42 0.08
C SER A 52 0.88 -7.37 0.67
N LEU A 53 0.52 -6.39 -0.15
CA LEU A 53 -0.45 -5.35 0.20
C LEU A 53 -1.77 -5.66 -0.50
N VAL A 54 -2.83 -5.81 0.30
CA VAL A 54 -4.19 -6.00 -0.21
C VAL A 54 -4.92 -4.67 -0.25
N MET A 55 -5.62 -4.43 -1.34
CA MET A 55 -6.43 -3.26 -1.65
C MET A 55 -7.90 -3.70 -1.77
N SER A 56 -8.80 -2.77 -1.51
CA SER A 56 -10.23 -2.95 -1.64
C SER A 56 -10.85 -1.66 -2.14
N ASP A 57 -11.93 -1.79 -2.91
CA ASP A 57 -12.71 -0.63 -3.31
C ASP A 57 -13.41 0.05 -2.13
N GLY A 58 -13.61 1.35 -2.31
CA GLY A 58 -14.55 2.24 -1.63
C GLY A 58 -15.37 3.02 -2.67
N PRO A 59 -15.91 4.23 -2.38
CA PRO A 59 -15.58 5.13 -1.26
C PRO A 59 -16.51 5.00 -0.03
N ILE A 60 -17.61 4.28 -0.13
CA ILE A 60 -18.65 4.20 0.91
C ILE A 60 -18.44 3.04 1.90
N GLY A 61 -17.20 2.65 2.16
CA GLY A 61 -16.86 1.49 2.99
C GLY A 61 -15.81 0.62 2.33
N VAL A 62 -15.40 -0.45 3.02
CA VAL A 62 -14.40 -1.41 2.53
C VAL A 62 -15.11 -2.61 1.93
N ARG A 63 -15.11 -2.77 0.61
CA ARG A 63 -15.83 -3.86 -0.06
C ARG A 63 -15.21 -5.26 0.17
N GLY A 64 -13.92 -5.33 0.41
CA GLY A 64 -13.14 -6.57 0.42
C GLY A 64 -12.70 -7.03 -0.97
N VAL A 65 -12.08 -8.21 -1.03
CA VAL A 65 -11.45 -8.77 -2.25
C VAL A 65 -12.32 -9.77 -3.00
N ARG A 66 -13.53 -10.04 -2.49
CA ARG A 66 -14.48 -10.99 -3.08
C ARG A 66 -15.78 -10.29 -3.38
N TRP A 67 -16.43 -10.70 -4.46
CA TRP A 67 -17.76 -10.22 -4.79
C TRP A 67 -18.82 -11.18 -4.22
N THR A 68 -19.02 -11.16 -2.91
CA THR A 68 -19.94 -12.06 -2.19
C THR A 68 -20.55 -11.40 -0.97
N ALA A 69 -21.79 -11.77 -0.63
CA ALA A 69 -22.46 -11.34 0.60
C ALA A 69 -22.00 -12.13 1.85
N ALA A 70 -21.21 -13.20 1.68
CA ALA A 70 -20.76 -14.06 2.77
C ALA A 70 -19.66 -13.44 3.66
N ASP A 71 -19.09 -12.30 3.25
CA ASP A 71 -18.07 -11.55 3.98
C ASP A 71 -18.52 -10.07 4.08
N PRO A 72 -19.41 -9.75 5.05
CA PRO A 72 -20.07 -8.45 5.09
C PRO A 72 -19.17 -7.32 5.59
N SER A 73 -19.47 -6.10 5.16
CA SER A 73 -18.80 -4.87 5.57
C SER A 73 -19.80 -3.75 5.80
N VAL A 74 -19.33 -2.65 6.39
CA VAL A 74 -20.15 -1.46 6.67
C VAL A 74 -20.28 -0.61 5.41
N ALA A 75 -21.53 -0.39 4.99
CA ALA A 75 -21.88 0.56 3.93
C ALA A 75 -22.27 1.91 4.54
N LEU A 76 -21.56 2.96 4.16
CA LEU A 76 -21.82 4.35 4.55
C LEU A 76 -22.75 5.04 3.52
N PRO A 77 -23.36 6.18 3.86
CA PRO A 77 -24.09 6.99 2.88
C PRO A 77 -23.21 7.40 1.69
N SER A 78 -23.84 7.64 0.54
CA SER A 78 -23.12 8.12 -0.63
C SER A 78 -22.55 9.53 -0.39
N PRO A 79 -21.47 9.93 -1.09
CA PRO A 79 -20.87 11.26 -0.91
C PRO A 79 -21.79 12.44 -1.24
N THR A 80 -22.91 12.21 -1.92
CA THR A 80 -23.90 13.24 -2.30
C THR A 80 -25.19 13.19 -1.47
N ALA A 81 -25.27 12.27 -0.49
CA ALA A 81 -26.44 12.10 0.36
C ALA A 81 -26.56 13.17 1.45
#